data_AF-A0A529KGV4-F1
#
_entry.id   AF-A0A529KGV4-F1
#
_cell.length_a   1.000
_cell.length_b   1.000
_cell.length_c   1.000
_cell.angle_alpha   90.00
_cell.angle_beta   90.00
_cell.angle_gamma   90.00
#
_symmetry.space_group_name_H-M   'P 1'
#
loop_
_entity.id
_entity.type
_entity.pdbx_description
1 polymer ?
#
loop_
_entity_poly.entity_id
_entity_poly.type
_entity_poly.pdbx_seq_one_letter_code
_entity_poly.pdbx_strand_id
1 'polypeptide(L)'
;MALKVIGAGFGRTGTWSTFAALNRLGFPCYHSHLDFWRKVANSKPGTPQDWDRVFANYTATVDNPGCCVWRELLAIGLSFAGVVAVLGGLWW
;
A
#
# COMPACT_ATOMS: atom_id res chain seq x y z
N MET A 1 -8.52 -9.78 3.29
CA MET A 1 -7.88 -8.45 3.32
C MET A 1 -8.91 -7.38 3.00
N ALA A 2 -8.97 -6.27 3.76
CA ALA A 2 -10.03 -5.25 3.62
C ALA A 2 -9.50 -3.89 3.14
N LEU A 3 -8.40 -3.88 2.36
CA LEU A 3 -7.92 -2.66 1.73
C LEU A 3 -8.98 -2.13 0.74
N LYS A 4 -9.44 -0.91 0.98
CA LYS A 4 -10.38 -0.17 0.13
C LYS A 4 -9.65 0.74 -0.85
N VAL A 5 -8.47 1.23 -0.48
CA VAL A 5 -7.64 2.12 -1.28
C VAL A 5 -6.24 1.53 -1.44
N ILE A 6 -5.80 1.35 -2.67
CA ILE A 6 -4.44 0.89 -3.00
C ILE A 6 -3.72 2.00 -3.75
N GLY A 7 -2.68 2.55 -3.13
CA GLY A 7 -1.79 3.54 -3.71
C GLY A 7 -0.67 2.89 -4.51
N ALA A 8 -0.64 3.12 -5.81
CA ALA A 8 0.42 2.62 -6.70
C ALA A 8 1.57 3.63 -6.93
N GLY A 9 1.49 4.82 -6.33
CA GLY A 9 2.53 5.86 -6.42
C GLY A 9 3.73 5.56 -5.53
N PHE A 10 4.93 5.72 -6.08
CA PHE A 10 6.19 5.65 -5.34
C PHE A 10 6.33 6.81 -4.34
N GLY A 11 7.24 6.64 -3.39
CA GLY A 11 7.64 7.75 -2.53
C GLY A 11 8.03 8.99 -3.33
N ARG A 12 7.85 10.15 -2.71
CA ARG A 12 8.11 11.48 -3.30
C ARG A 12 7.11 11.94 -4.38
N THR A 13 6.03 11.21 -4.64
CA THR A 13 4.94 11.64 -5.54
C THR A 13 3.73 12.24 -4.79
N GLY A 14 3.97 12.86 -3.63
CA GLY A 14 2.91 13.38 -2.77
C GLY A 14 2.24 12.33 -1.86
N THR A 15 2.85 11.15 -1.70
CA THR A 15 2.35 10.05 -0.85
C THR A 15 2.08 10.47 0.59
N TRP A 16 2.89 11.37 1.16
CA TRP A 16 2.68 11.88 2.51
C TRP A 16 1.40 12.71 2.66
N SER A 17 1.14 13.60 1.70
CA SER A 17 -0.11 14.39 1.67
C SER A 17 -1.32 13.47 1.53
N THR A 18 -1.23 12.45 0.67
CA THR A 18 -2.27 11.44 0.48
C THR A 18 -2.50 10.60 1.74
N PHE A 19 -1.43 10.15 2.40
CA PHE A 19 -1.48 9.44 3.67
C PHE A 19 -2.22 10.27 4.74
N ALA A 20 -1.85 11.55 4.88
CA ALA A 20 -2.49 12.45 5.84
C ALA A 20 -3.98 12.65 5.53
N ALA A 21 -4.34 12.83 4.25
CA ALA A 21 -5.72 12.98 3.82
C ALA A 21 -6.57 11.72 4.10
N LEU A 22 -6.05 10.54 3.77
CA LEU A 22 -6.74 9.27 3.98
C LEU A 22 -7.02 9.01 5.47
N ASN A 23 -6.04 9.25 6.34
CA ASN A 23 -6.26 9.12 7.78
C ASN A 23 -7.32 10.10 8.30
N ARG A 24 -7.33 11.36 7.81
CA ARG A 24 -8.37 12.35 8.16
C ARG A 24 -9.77 11.93 7.69
N LEU A 25 -9.85 11.25 6.55
CA LEU A 25 -11.10 10.74 5.98
C LEU A 25 -11.56 9.41 6.62
N GLY A 26 -10.88 8.92 7.66
CA GLY A 26 -11.26 7.69 8.35
C GLY A 26 -10.84 6.42 7.62
N PHE A 27 -9.83 6.50 6.74
CA PHE A 27 -9.17 5.33 6.15
C PHE A 27 -7.80 5.16 6.82
N PRO A 28 -7.68 4.33 7.89
CA PRO A 28 -6.39 4.01 8.48
C PRO A 28 -5.40 3.58 7.40
N CYS A 29 -4.39 4.41 7.18
CA CYS A 29 -3.47 4.25 6.07
C CYS A 29 -2.19 3.60 6.55
N TYR A 30 -1.78 2.58 5.83
CA TYR A 30 -0.55 1.84 6.07
C TYR A 30 0.67 2.66 5.64
N HIS A 31 1.76 2.57 6.42
CA HIS A 31 3.05 3.17 6.07
C HIS A 31 4.17 2.13 5.95
N SER A 32 4.64 1.50 7.05
CA SER A 32 5.63 0.41 6.95
C SER A 32 5.74 -0.46 8.21
N HIS A 33 6.22 -1.70 8.02
CA HIS A 33 6.58 -2.68 9.05
C HIS A 33 7.86 -3.39 8.61
N LEU A 34 9.02 -2.89 9.02
CA LEU A 34 10.32 -3.28 8.46
C LEU A 34 10.56 -4.80 8.45
N ASP A 35 10.24 -5.49 9.54
CA ASP A 35 10.49 -6.94 9.66
C ASP A 35 9.66 -7.78 8.69
N PHE A 36 8.43 -7.37 8.42
CA PHE A 36 7.58 -8.04 7.42
C PHE A 36 8.20 -7.87 6.02
N TRP A 37 8.55 -6.64 5.65
CA TRP A 37 9.08 -6.36 4.32
C TRP A 37 10.48 -6.90 4.07
N ARG A 38 11.30 -7.05 5.12
CA ARG A 38 12.55 -7.80 5.03
C ARG A 38 12.30 -9.26 4.66
N LYS A 39 11.26 -9.91 5.19
CA LYS A 39 10.91 -11.28 4.81
C LYS A 39 10.43 -11.35 3.37
N VAL A 40 9.54 -10.43 2.96
CA VAL A 40 9.06 -10.35 1.57
C VAL A 40 10.23 -10.17 0.59
N ALA A 41 11.12 -9.20 0.85
CA ALA A 41 12.24 -8.88 -0.04
C ALA A 41 13.27 -10.02 -0.17
N ASN A 42 13.41 -10.87 0.85
CA ASN A 42 14.32 -12.03 0.82
C ASN A 42 13.63 -13.33 0.36
N SER A 43 12.34 -13.29 0.04
CA SER A 43 11.61 -14.45 -0.47
C SER A 43 11.81 -14.63 -1.98
N LYS A 44 11.58 -15.84 -2.49
CA LYS A 44 11.64 -16.09 -3.93
C LYS A 44 10.52 -15.31 -4.64
N PRO A 45 10.72 -14.80 -5.86
CA PRO A 45 9.65 -14.20 -6.65
C PRO A 45 8.44 -15.13 -6.76
N GLY A 46 7.23 -14.58 -6.60
CA GLY A 46 5.99 -15.36 -6.61
C GLY A 46 5.68 -16.11 -5.31
N THR A 47 6.50 -16.00 -4.27
CA THR A 47 6.18 -16.56 -2.95
C THR A 47 4.94 -15.86 -2.39
N PRO A 48 3.85 -16.57 -2.07
CA PRO A 48 2.68 -15.97 -1.42
C PRO A 48 3.07 -15.35 -0.08
N GLN A 49 2.59 -14.13 0.18
CA GLN A 49 2.81 -13.45 1.46
C GLN A 49 1.50 -13.31 2.22
N ASP A 50 1.60 -13.26 3.53
CA ASP A 50 0.47 -13.03 4.43
C ASP A 50 0.12 -11.53 4.47
N TRP A 51 -0.52 -11.06 3.39
CA TRP A 51 -0.95 -9.68 3.26
C TRP A 51 -2.02 -9.30 4.29
N ASP A 52 -2.88 -10.27 4.65
CA ASP A 52 -3.91 -10.10 5.68
C ASP A 52 -3.32 -9.68 7.02
N ARG A 53 -2.24 -10.33 7.45
CA ARG A 53 -1.57 -9.99 8.70
C ARG A 53 -0.96 -8.58 8.70
N VAL A 54 -0.25 -8.19 7.64
CA VAL A 54 0.41 -6.87 7.61
C VAL A 54 -0.59 -5.72 7.43
N PHE A 55 -1.72 -5.97 6.79
CA PHE A 55 -2.77 -4.96 6.54
C PHE A 55 -3.99 -5.08 7.45
N ALA A 56 -3.98 -5.95 8.47
CA ALA A 56 -5.17 -6.26 9.29
C ALA A 56 -5.88 -5.04 9.89
N ASN A 57 -5.11 -4.01 10.25
CA ASN A 57 -5.61 -2.78 10.90
C ASN A 57 -5.73 -1.60 9.94
N TYR A 58 -5.61 -1.83 8.64
CA TYR A 58 -5.53 -0.78 7.63
C TYR A 58 -6.56 -1.00 6.53
N THR A 59 -7.13 0.10 6.06
CA THR A 59 -8.05 0.10 4.92
C THR A 59 -7.48 0.82 3.70
N ALA A 60 -6.28 1.39 3.84
CA ALA A 60 -5.57 2.02 2.74
C ALA A 60 -4.07 1.75 2.83
N THR A 61 -3.37 1.76 1.70
CA THR A 61 -1.89 1.75 1.64
C THR A 61 -1.42 2.71 0.57
N VAL A 62 -0.32 3.42 0.81
CA VAL A 62 0.38 4.27 -0.17
C VAL A 62 1.89 4.14 0.07
N ASP A 63 2.70 4.70 -0.83
CA ASP A 63 4.16 4.72 -0.72
C ASP A 63 4.81 3.33 -0.76
N ASN A 64 6.13 3.35 -0.81
CA ASN A 64 6.96 2.18 -0.60
C ASN A 64 6.82 1.70 0.85
N PRO A 65 6.84 0.37 1.10
CA PRO A 65 6.97 -0.71 0.12
C PRO A 65 5.63 -1.22 -0.45
N GLY A 66 4.47 -0.79 0.09
CA GLY A 66 3.16 -1.30 -0.32
C GLY A 66 2.83 -1.04 -1.80
N CYS A 67 3.27 0.09 -2.36
CA CYS A 67 3.08 0.43 -3.77
C CYS A 67 3.79 -0.53 -4.72
N CYS A 68 4.83 -1.26 -4.28
CA CYS A 68 5.57 -2.18 -5.16
C CYS A 68 4.78 -3.46 -5.46
N VAL A 69 3.82 -3.81 -4.61
CA VAL A 69 3.04 -5.07 -4.70
C VAL A 69 1.56 -4.82 -4.98
N TRP A 70 1.24 -3.65 -5.53
CA TRP A 70 -0.16 -3.23 -5.74
C TRP A 70 -0.96 -4.22 -6.60
N ARG A 71 -0.28 -4.95 -7.51
CA ARG A 71 -0.91 -5.96 -8.37
C ARG A 71 -1.30 -7.20 -7.57
N GLU A 72 -0.43 -7.71 -6.70
CA GLU A 72 -0.77 -8.81 -5.80
C GLU A 72 -1.90 -8.42 -4.85
N LEU A 73 -1.87 -7.19 -4.31
CA LEU A 73 -2.93 -6.69 -3.42
C LEU A 73 -4.28 -6.58 -4.14
N LEU A 74 -4.27 -6.12 -5.40
CA LEU A 74 -5.47 -6.01 -6.22
C LEU A 74 -6.06 -7.39 -6.56
N ALA A 75 -5.21 -8.38 -6.88
CA ALA A 75 -5.66 -9.73 -7.22
C ALA A 75 -6.37 -10.44 -6.06
N ILE A 76 -6.05 -10.08 -4.81
CA ILE A 76 -6.60 -10.71 -3.59
C ILE A 76 -7.80 -9.94 -3.03
N GLY A 77 -7.93 -8.64 -3.30
CA GLY A 77 -8.85 -7.72 -2.62
C GLY A 77 -10.19 -7.42 -3.33
N LEU A 78 -10.63 -8.23 -4.30
CA LEU A 78 -11.80 -7.92 -5.14
C LEU A 78 -13.13 -8.01 -4.37
N SER A 79 -13.52 -6.89 -3.74
CA SER A 79 -14.94 -6.57 -3.52
C SER A 79 -15.27 -5.09 -3.72
N PHE A 80 -14.34 -4.14 -3.45
CA PHE A 80 -14.59 -2.69 -3.65
C PHE A 80 -13.31 -1.82 -3.66
N ALA A 81 -12.16 -2.34 -4.11
CA ALA A 81 -10.88 -1.62 -4.05
C ALA A 81 -10.71 -0.61 -5.22
N GLY A 82 -10.48 0.66 -4.89
CA GLY A 82 -10.05 1.68 -5.86
C GLY A 82 -8.53 1.83 -5.88
N VAL A 83 -7.92 1.84 -7.07
CA VAL A 83 -6.49 2.16 -7.23
C VAL A 83 -6.34 3.66 -7.38
N VAL A 84 -5.59 4.31 -6.47
CA VAL A 84 -5.26 5.73 -6.55
C VAL A 84 -3.80 5.87 -6.94
N ALA A 85 -3.53 6.28 -8.18
CA ALA A 85 -2.21 6.71 -8.60
C ALA A 85 -2.13 8.24 -8.46
N VAL A 86 -1.45 8.73 -7.42
CA VAL A 86 -1.07 10.14 -7.36
C VAL A 86 0.22 10.29 -8.14
N LEU A 87 0.10 10.74 -9.40
CA LEU A 87 1.21 11.24 -10.21
C LEU A 87 1.52 12.67 -9.74
N GLY A 88 2.00 12.81 -8.49
CA GLY A 88 2.48 14.09 -7.98
C GLY A 88 3.80 14.43 -8.64
N GLY A 89 3.84 15.56 -9.34
CA GLY A 89 4.95 16.04 -10.14
C GLY A 89 6.29 16.07 -9.41
N LEU A 90 7.34 15.88 -10.21
CA LEU A 90 8.75 16.02 -9.86
C LEU A 90 8.98 17.35 -9.13
N TRP A 91 9.16 17.30 -7.82
CA TRP A 91 9.85 18.36 -7.09
C TRP A 91 11.27 17.87 -6.87
N TRP A 92 12.11 18.06 -7.89
CA TRP A 92 13.55 18.22 -7.72
C TRP A 92 13.83 19.68 -7.36
#